data_AF-A0A1V4MRP1-F1
#
_entry.id   AF-A0A1V4MRP1-F1
#
_cell.length_a   1.000
_cell.length_b   1.000
_cell.length_c   1.000
_cell.angle_alpha   90.00
_cell.angle_beta   90.00
_cell.angle_gamma   90.00
#
_symmetry.space_group_name_H-M   'P 1'
#
loop_
_entity.id
_entity.type
_entity.pdbx_description
1 polymer ?
#
loop_
_entity_poly.entity_id
_entity_poly.type
_entity_poly.pdbx_seq_one_letter_code
_entity_poly.pdbx_strand_id
1 'polypeptide(L)' 'MPEKNTGYYVLVVWGDVSPDLQGPFTDEPQRDTRARQLKAEYGDEHGIYALDVDSEGRPTVRSYLAMFFWDITEGDPKA' A
#
# COMPACT_ATOMS: atom_id res chain seq x y z
N MET A 1 -13.32 18.99 -10.22
CA MET A 1 -13.59 17.83 -9.35
C MET A 1 -12.41 16.89 -9.55
N PRO A 2 -11.65 16.48 -8.52
CA PRO A 2 -10.62 15.46 -8.74
C PRO A 2 -11.31 14.22 -9.33
N GLU A 3 -10.71 13.65 -10.37
CA GLU A 3 -11.22 12.43 -10.98
C GLU A 3 -11.28 11.32 -9.92
N LYS A 4 -12.39 10.59 -9.90
CA LYS A 4 -12.59 9.51 -8.93
C LYS A 4 -11.78 8.30 -9.38
N ASN A 5 -10.86 7.84 -8.55
CA ASN A 5 -10.13 6.60 -8.79
C ASN A 5 -11.12 5.41 -8.82
N THR A 6 -10.92 4.53 -9.80
CA THR A 6 -11.74 3.32 -10.02
C THR A 6 -11.03 2.04 -9.56
N GLY A 7 -9.72 2.09 -9.31
CA GLY A 7 -8.96 0.99 -8.74
C GLY A 7 -7.96 1.47 -7.71
N TYR A 8 -7.84 0.71 -6.61
CA TYR A 8 -6.88 0.94 -5.53
C TYR A 8 -6.04 -0.32 -5.35
N TYR A 9 -4.72 -0.19 -5.37
CA TYR A 9 -3.79 -1.31 -5.28
C TYR A 9 -2.62 -0.97 -4.37
N VAL A 10 -1.99 -1.98 -3.79
CA VAL A 10 -0.65 -1.84 -3.24
C VAL A 10 0.32 -2.43 -4.23
N LEU A 11 1.27 -1.61 -4.68
CA LEU A 11 2.42 -2.07 -5.45
C LEU A 11 3.52 -2.45 -4.47
N VAL A 12 3.91 -3.72 -4.48
CA VAL A 12 5.03 -4.23 -3.69
C VAL A 12 6.20 -4.51 -4.64
N VAL A 13 7.39 -4.02 -4.30
CA VAL A 13 8.63 -4.36 -4.98
C VAL A 13 9.45 -5.24 -4.03
N TRP A 14 9.30 -6.55 -4.18
CA TRP A 14 9.95 -7.55 -3.35
C TRP A 14 11.46 -7.51 -3.54
N GLY A 15 12.20 -7.33 -2.44
CA GLY A 15 13.66 -7.23 -2.40
C GLY A 15 14.23 -6.18 -3.36
N ASP A 16 13.46 -5.12 -3.63
CA ASP A 16 13.78 -4.08 -4.63
C ASP A 16 14.00 -4.60 -6.07
N VAL A 17 13.48 -5.79 -6.39
CA VAL A 17 13.71 -6.44 -7.69
C VAL A 17 12.44 -6.94 -8.38
N SER A 18 11.46 -7.45 -7.64
CA SER A 18 10.31 -8.14 -8.23
C SER A 18 9.00 -7.42 -7.92
N PRO A 19 8.31 -6.83 -8.90
CA PRO A 19 7.03 -6.17 -8.68
C PRO A 19 5.88 -7.18 -8.51
N ASP A 20 4.95 -6.87 -7.61
CA ASP A 20 3.68 -7.57 -7.42
C ASP A 20 2.57 -6.57 -7.08
N LEU A 21 1.32 -6.94 -7.38
CA LEU A 21 0.14 -6.13 -7.10
C LEU A 21 -0.80 -6.84 -6.13
N GLN A 22 -1.18 -6.14 -5.08
CA GLN A 22 -2.22 -6.57 -4.16
C GLN A 22 -3.47 -5.73 -4.43
N GLY A 23 -4.63 -6.37 -4.61
CA GLY A 23 -5.89 -5.73 -4.98
C GLY A 23 -6.51 -6.31 -6.26
N PRO A 24 -7.47 -5.61 -6.90
CA PRO A 24 -7.96 -4.28 -6.53
C PRO A 24 -8.72 -4.27 -5.19
N PHE A 25 -8.56 -3.18 -4.45
CA PHE A 25 -9.37 -2.85 -3.27
C PHE A 25 -10.53 -1.93 -3.65
N THR A 26 -11.55 -1.91 -2.79
CA THR A 26 -12.76 -1.11 -3.01
C THR A 26 -12.49 0.39 -2.82
N ASP A 27 -11.59 0.73 -1.91
CA ASP A 27 -11.31 2.10 -1.49
C ASP A 27 -9.86 2.27 -0.99
N GLU A 28 -9.45 3.54 -0.84
CA GLU A 28 -8.13 3.93 -0.34
C GLU A 28 -7.83 3.41 1.08
N PRO A 29 -8.77 3.46 2.07
CA PRO A 29 -8.54 2.88 3.40
C PRO A 29 -8.22 1.38 3.40
N GLN A 30 -8.87 0.57 2.55
CA GLN A 30 -8.56 -0.86 2.42
C GLN A 30 -7.15 -1.10 1.87
N ARG A 31 -6.76 -0.34 0.83
CA ARG A 31 -5.39 -0.35 0.29
C ARG A 31 -4.37 -0.01 1.37
N ASP A 32 -4.62 1.05 2.12
CA ASP A 32 -3.73 1.55 3.17
C ASP A 32 -3.60 0.56 4.33
N THR A 33 -4.70 -0.10 4.70
CA THR A 33 -4.69 -1.18 5.69
C THR A 33 -3.80 -2.33 5.22
N ARG A 34 -3.91 -2.75 3.96
CA ARG A 34 -3.05 -3.81 3.40
C ARG A 34 -1.58 -3.39 3.36
N ALA A 35 -1.28 -2.15 3.00
CA ALA A 35 0.09 -1.63 3.01
C ALA A 35 0.73 -1.72 4.41
N ARG A 36 -0.02 -1.39 5.47
CA ARG A 36 0.44 -1.54 6.86
C ARG A 36 0.65 -3.00 7.26
N GLN A 37 -0.27 -3.89 6.86
CA GLN A 37 -0.12 -5.33 7.12
C GLN A 37 1.14 -5.90 6.45
N LEU A 38 1.40 -5.56 5.19
CA LEU A 38 2.60 -5.98 4.48
C LEU A 38 3.87 -5.45 5.16
N LYS A 39 3.84 -4.21 5.64
CA LYS A 39 4.94 -3.63 6.41
C LYS A 39 5.21 -4.38 7.71
N ALA A 40 4.15 -4.75 8.43
CA ALA A 40 4.26 -5.51 9.67
C ALA A 40 4.73 -6.96 9.43
N GLU A 41 4.31 -7.58 8.33
CA GLU A 41 4.61 -8.96 7.97
C GLU A 41 6.05 -9.14 7.45
N TYR A 42 6.54 -8.19 6.63
CA TYR A 42 7.82 -8.33 5.91
C TYR A 42 8.87 -7.26 6.25
N GLY A 43 8.54 -6.26 7.06
CA GLY A 43 9.49 -5.25 7.52
C GLY A 43 9.91 -4.22 6.46
N ASP A 44 11.20 -3.87 6.46
CA ASP A 44 11.77 -2.76 5.68
C ASP A 44 12.45 -3.18 4.36
N GLU A 45 12.51 -4.47 4.05
CA GLU A 45 13.28 -5.00 2.92
C GLU A 45 12.60 -4.83 1.56
N HIS A 46 11.37 -4.32 1.52
CA HIS A 46 10.56 -4.25 0.30
C HIS A 46 9.99 -2.84 0.11
N GLY A 47 9.98 -2.38 -1.14
CA GLY A 47 9.28 -1.16 -1.52
C GLY A 47 7.77 -1.37 -1.48
N ILE A 48 7.05 -0.56 -0.71
CA ILE A 48 5.57 -0.59 -0.61
C ILE A 48 5.04 0.77 -1.05
N TYR A 49 4.21 0.77 -2.09
CA TYR A 49 3.67 1.99 -2.70
C TYR A 49 2.15 1.90 -2.86
N ALA A 50 1.49 3.05 -2.76
CA ALA A 50 0.12 3.20 -3.20
C ALA A 50 0.08 3.27 -4.73
N LEU A 51 -0.81 2.50 -5.35
CA LEU A 51 -1.10 2.60 -6.77
C LEU A 51 -2.60 2.78 -6.96
N ASP A 52 -2.97 3.90 -7.58
CA ASP A 52 -4.36 4.19 -7.93
C ASP A 52 -4.55 4.22 -9.43
N VAL A 53 -5.70 3.75 -9.91
CA VAL A 53 -6.07 3.75 -11.32
C VAL A 53 -7.31 4.60 -11.50
N ASP A 54 -7.24 5.60 -12.37
CA ASP A 54 -8.38 6.47 -12.70
C ASP A 54 -9.36 5.82 -13.68
N SER A 55 -10.46 6.51 -13.99
CA SER A 55 -11.49 6.02 -14.91
C SER A 55 -11.01 5.83 -16.36
N GLU A 56 -9.87 6.39 -16.73
CA GLU A 56 -9.25 6.19 -18.05
C GLU A 56 -8.22 5.03 -18.04
N GLY A 57 -8.05 4.35 -16.90
CA GLY A 57 -7.08 3.28 -16.73
C GLY A 57 -5.64 3.76 -16.51
N ARG A 58 -5.43 5.06 -16.21
CA ARG A 58 -4.10 5.62 -16.01
C ARG A 58 -3.63 5.40 -14.57
N PRO A 59 -2.46 4.76 -14.35
CA PRO A 59 -1.96 4.50 -13.01
C PRO A 59 -1.20 5.69 -12.43
N THR A 60 -1.39 5.96 -11.14
CA THR A 60 -0.59 6.90 -10.34
C THR A 60 0.04 6.16 -9.17
N VAL A 61 1.36 6.18 -9.07
CA VAL A 61 2.12 5.55 -7.97
C VAL A 61 2.60 6.61 -6.99
N ARG A 62 2.41 6.37 -5.69
CA ARG A 62 2.80 7.29 -4.60
C ARG A 62 3.50 6.53 -3.48
N SER A 63 4.52 7.17 -2.89
CA SER A 63 5.20 6.64 -1.70
C SER A 63 4.39 6.95 -0.43
N TYR A 64 4.44 6.03 0.53
CA TYR A 64 3.99 6.29 1.88
C TYR A 64 5.09 7.03 2.68
N LEU A 65 4.68 7.94 3.57
CA LEU A 65 5.60 8.60 4.51
C LEU A 65 5.95 7.64 5.65
N ALA A 66 7.13 7.78 6.28
CA ALA A 66 7.49 6.94 7.42
C ALA A 66 6.43 6.97 8.55
N MET A 67 5.87 8.15 8.84
CA MET A 67 4.85 8.32 9.88
C MET A 67 3.57 7.53 9.60
N PHE A 68 3.26 7.21 8.34
CA PHE A 68 2.11 6.39 7.98
C PHE A 68 2.21 4.96 8.55
N PHE A 69 3.43 4.46 8.74
CA PHE A 69 3.70 3.13 9.28
C PHE A 69 3.97 3.11 10.79
N TRP A 70 3.95 4.26 11.47
CA TRP A 70 4.24 4.33 12.91
C TRP A 70 3.04 4.00 13.80
N ASP A 71 1.81 4.06 13.27
CA ASP A 71 0.57 3.68 13.98
C ASP A 71 0.46 2.17 14.34
N ILE A 72 1.49 1.38 14.06
CA ILE A 72 1.53 -0.07 14.31
C ILE A 72 2.12 -0.38 15.70
N THR A 73 2.56 0.63 16.47
CA THR A 73 3.15 0.45 17.81
C THR A 73 2.17 0.76 18.95
N GLU A 74 1.09 -0.01 19.08
CA GLU A 74 0.47 -0.27 20.40
C GLU A 74 -0.47 -1.48 20.31
N GLY A 75 0.06 -2.68 20.59
CA GLY A 75 -0.75 -3.87 20.82
C GLY A 75 -0.24 -5.16 20.15
N ASP A 76 0.89 -5.70 20.61
CA ASP A 76 0.97 -7.08 21.10
C ASP A 76 2.39 -7.40 21.64
N PRO A 77 2.62 -7.36 22.97
CA PRO A 77 3.79 -7.99 23.53
C PRO A 77 3.52 -9.50 23.72
N LYS A 78 4.12 -10.30 22.84
CA LYS A 78 4.46 -11.73 23.01
C LYS A 78 3.31 -12.76 22.96
N ALA A 79 3.36 -13.59 21.91
CA ALA A 79 3.12 -15.03 22.04
C ALA A 79 4.30 -15.71 22.79
#